data_AF-A0A7X2NTN2-F1
#
_entry.id   AF-A0A7X2NTN2-F1
#
_cell.length_a   1.000
_cell.length_b   1.000
_cell.length_c   1.000
_cell.angle_alpha   90.00
_cell.angle_beta   90.00
_cell.angle_gamma   90.00
#
_symmetry.space_group_name_H-M   'P 1'
#
loop_
_entity.id
_entity.type
_entity.pdbx_description
1 polymer ?
#
loop_
_entity_poly.entity_id
_entity_poly.type
_entity_poly.pdbx_seq_one_letter_code
_entity_poly.pdbx_strand_id
1 'polypeptide(L)'
;MMEDFKKMTDDWVKFVDESSDKVADFVTKSTKDMTGALKKERRKMELRSQIGEHTRALTKAYTRLGEAYYDAKTSGKEVEGMQDVMDLVHSNRKVVELLKAQLEELEKTDSEKKD
;
A
#
# COMPACT_ATOMS: atom_id res chain seq x y z
N MET A 1 -14.04 0.70 19.93
CA MET A 1 -12.91 1.56 19.51
C MET A 1 -11.67 0.76 19.13
N MET A 2 -11.06 -0.07 20.00
CA MET A 2 -9.94 -0.95 19.57
C MET A 2 -10.39 -2.11 18.66
N GLU A 3 -11.54 -2.73 18.94
CA GLU A 3 -12.10 -3.80 18.10
C GLU A 3 -12.46 -3.31 16.68
N ASP A 4 -12.95 -2.07 16.56
CA ASP A 4 -13.27 -1.48 15.26
C ASP A 4 -12.01 -1.21 14.42
N PHE A 5 -10.92 -0.77 15.08
CA PHE A 5 -9.64 -0.56 14.43
C PHE A 5 -9.03 -1.89 13.96
N LYS A 6 -9.04 -2.92 14.81
CA LYS A 6 -8.54 -4.26 14.49
C LYS A 6 -9.33 -4.90 13.34
N LYS A 7 -10.65 -4.78 13.36
CA LYS A 7 -11.50 -5.26 12.25
C LYS A 7 -11.20 -4.53 10.94
N MET A 8 -11.02 -3.21 10.99
CA MET A 8 -10.67 -2.41 9.82
C MET A 8 -9.28 -2.77 9.26
N THR A 9 -8.29 -3.06 10.12
CA THR A 9 -6.97 -3.52 9.68
C THR A 9 -7.03 -4.92 9.09
N ASP A 10 -7.78 -5.84 9.68
CA ASP A 10 -7.92 -7.21 9.20
C ASP A 10 -8.61 -7.25 7.82
N ASP A 11 -9.67 -6.45 7.63
CA ASP A 11 -10.38 -6.33 6.36
C ASP A 11 -9.47 -5.71 5.27
N TRP A 12 -8.65 -4.72 5.63
CA TRP A 12 -7.65 -4.12 4.73
C TRP A 12 -6.53 -5.10 4.35
N VAL A 13 -5.97 -5.82 5.33
CA VAL A 13 -4.91 -6.82 5.10
C VAL A 13 -5.41 -7.92 4.16
N LYS A 14 -6.63 -8.44 4.39
CA LYS A 14 -7.25 -9.43 3.51
C LYS A 14 -7.45 -8.90 2.09
N PHE A 15 -7.99 -7.69 1.94
CA PHE A 15 -8.17 -7.09 0.62
C PHE A 15 -6.84 -6.96 -0.14
N VAL A 16 -5.78 -6.55 0.56
CA VAL A 16 -4.43 -6.40 -0.01
C VAL A 16 -3.83 -7.76 -0.37
N ASP A 17 -3.98 -8.78 0.47
CA ASP A 17 -3.50 -10.14 0.18
C ASP A 17 -4.25 -10.76 -1.01
N GLU A 18 -5.57 -10.64 -1.06
CA GLU A 18 -6.38 -11.11 -2.21
C GLU A 18 -6.05 -10.36 -3.50
N SER A 19 -5.73 -9.06 -3.40
CA SER A 19 -5.29 -8.25 -4.54
C SER A 19 -3.87 -8.58 -4.96
N SER A 20 -3.05 -9.09 -4.04
CA SER A 20 -1.64 -9.40 -4.28
C SER A 20 -1.43 -10.68 -5.10
N ASP A 21 -2.23 -11.72 -4.89
CA ASP A 21 -2.13 -12.94 -5.70
C ASP A 21 -2.59 -12.72 -7.15
N LYS A 22 -3.25 -11.58 -7.41
CA LYS A 22 -3.73 -11.16 -8.73
C LYS A 22 -3.11 -9.84 -9.19
N VAL A 23 -1.93 -9.45 -8.68
CA VAL A 23 -1.24 -8.19 -9.03
C VAL A 23 -1.19 -7.98 -10.53
N ALA A 24 -0.69 -8.97 -11.26
CA ALA A 24 -0.51 -8.87 -12.70
C ALA A 24 -1.85 -8.63 -13.41
N ASP A 25 -2.86 -9.44 -13.11
CA ASP A 25 -4.19 -9.29 -13.70
C ASP A 25 -4.87 -7.97 -13.32
N PHE A 26 -4.70 -7.50 -12.08
CA PHE A 26 -5.28 -6.26 -11.60
C PHE A 26 -4.61 -5.03 -12.21
N VAL A 27 -3.28 -5.03 -12.31
CA VAL A 27 -2.47 -4.02 -13.00
C VAL A 27 -2.87 -4.00 -14.47
N THR A 28 -2.78 -5.14 -15.17
CA THR A 28 -3.06 -5.22 -16.60
C THR A 28 -4.50 -4.83 -16.93
N LYS A 29 -5.51 -5.26 -16.15
CA LYS A 29 -6.92 -4.84 -16.36
C LYS A 29 -7.13 -3.35 -16.14
N SER A 30 -6.55 -2.78 -15.08
CA SER A 30 -6.70 -1.35 -14.78
C SER A 30 -6.11 -0.46 -15.87
N THR A 31 -5.04 -0.91 -16.53
CA THR A 31 -4.36 -0.16 -17.59
C THR A 31 -5.03 -0.33 -18.96
N LYS A 32 -5.64 -1.49 -19.23
CA LYS A 32 -6.17 -1.87 -20.56
C LYS A 32 -7.33 -0.99 -21.04
N ASP A 33 -8.11 -0.42 -20.12
CA ASP A 33 -9.29 0.40 -20.45
C ASP A 33 -8.99 1.91 -20.59
N MET A 34 -7.71 2.32 -20.45
CA MET A 34 -7.33 3.73 -20.47
C MET A 34 -6.97 4.22 -21.88
N THR A 35 -7.99 4.66 -22.62
CA THR A 35 -7.90 5.04 -24.03
C THR A 35 -7.52 6.51 -24.33
N GLY A 36 -7.23 7.35 -23.31
CA GLY A 36 -6.93 8.78 -23.52
C GLY A 36 -5.74 9.31 -22.72
N ALA A 37 -4.87 10.11 -23.35
CA ALA A 37 -3.67 10.68 -22.74
C ALA A 37 -3.96 11.53 -21.48
N LEU A 38 -5.02 12.35 -21.51
CA LEU A 38 -5.44 13.13 -20.33
C LEU A 38 -5.93 12.25 -19.17
N LYS A 39 -6.63 11.15 -19.46
CA LYS A 39 -7.07 10.20 -18.44
C LYS A 39 -5.87 9.44 -17.85
N LYS A 40 -4.88 9.12 -18.68
CA LYS A 40 -3.60 8.53 -18.26
C LYS A 40 -2.82 9.43 -17.33
N GLU A 41 -2.58 10.67 -17.71
CA GLU A 41 -1.84 11.62 -16.87
C GLU A 41 -2.56 11.89 -15.53
N ARG A 42 -3.90 12.05 -15.56
CA ARG A 42 -4.68 12.16 -14.33
C ARG A 42 -4.52 10.93 -13.42
N ARG A 43 -4.59 9.73 -13.99
CA ARG A 43 -4.42 8.49 -13.21
C ARG A 43 -3.00 8.34 -12.66
N LYS A 44 -1.96 8.71 -13.42
CA LYS A 44 -0.59 8.73 -12.91
C LYS A 44 -0.45 9.67 -11.72
N MET A 45 -1.05 10.85 -11.78
CA MET A 45 -1.07 11.79 -10.64
C MET A 45 -1.81 11.21 -9.43
N GLU A 46 -2.97 10.58 -9.63
CA GLU A 46 -3.73 9.90 -8.57
C GLU A 46 -2.90 8.77 -7.93
N LEU A 47 -2.25 7.92 -8.74
CA LEU A 47 -1.38 6.84 -8.25
C LEU A 47 -0.20 7.39 -7.45
N ARG A 48 0.48 8.44 -7.93
CA ARG A 48 1.58 9.09 -7.20
C ARG A 48 1.11 9.67 -5.87
N SER A 49 -0.09 10.24 -5.83
CA SER A 49 -0.71 10.72 -4.58
C SER A 49 -0.95 9.58 -3.60
N GLN A 50 -1.58 8.49 -4.06
CA GLN A 50 -1.86 7.31 -3.22
C GLN A 50 -0.57 6.65 -2.71
N ILE A 51 0.46 6.52 -3.55
CA ILE A 51 1.79 6.04 -3.13
C ILE A 51 2.33 6.92 -2.00
N GLY A 52 2.25 8.25 -2.16
CA GLY A 52 2.71 9.19 -1.14
C GLY A 52 1.95 9.05 0.19
N GLU A 53 0.64 8.89 0.14
CA GLU A 53 -0.20 8.68 1.32
C GLU A 53 0.16 7.38 2.06
N HIS A 54 0.20 6.26 1.35
CA HIS A 54 0.54 4.95 1.94
C HIS A 54 1.99 4.91 2.43
N THR A 55 2.92 5.61 1.77
CA THR A 55 4.30 5.76 2.26
C THR A 55 4.33 6.50 3.60
N ARG A 56 3.55 7.58 3.75
CA ARG A 56 3.43 8.30 5.03
C ARG A 56 2.78 7.44 6.12
N ALA A 57 1.75 6.67 5.77
CA ALA A 57 1.12 5.72 6.68
C ALA A 57 2.12 4.65 7.15
N LEU A 58 2.91 4.11 6.23
CA LEU A 58 3.98 3.15 6.50
C LEU A 58 5.05 3.75 7.44
N THR A 59 5.48 4.99 7.20
CA THR A 59 6.41 5.69 8.11
C THR A 59 5.83 5.79 9.52
N LYS A 60 4.56 6.20 9.66
CA LYS A 60 3.89 6.27 10.97
C LYS A 60 3.79 4.90 11.64
N ALA A 61 3.48 3.85 10.89
CA ALA A 61 3.41 2.48 11.42
C ALA A 61 4.79 2.00 11.91
N TYR A 62 5.86 2.27 11.16
CA TYR A 62 7.23 1.97 11.61
C TYR A 62 7.65 2.76 12.84
N THR A 63 7.29 4.05 12.93
CA THR A 63 7.55 4.85 14.13
C THR A 63 6.86 4.24 15.34
N ARG A 64 5.56 3.91 15.23
CA ARG A 64 4.81 3.26 16.31
C ARG A 64 5.40 1.91 16.72
N LEU A 65 5.86 1.11 15.75
CA LEU A 65 6.54 -0.15 16.04
C LEU A 65 7.83 0.07 16.84
N GLY A 66 8.62 1.08 16.46
CA GLY A 66 9.87 1.43 17.14
C GLY A 66 9.64 1.94 18.56
N GLU A 67 8.66 2.82 18.76
CA GLU A 67 8.23 3.32 20.07
C GLU A 67 7.76 2.16 20.96
N ALA A 68 6.86 1.33 20.44
CA ALA A 68 6.32 0.21 21.19
C ALA A 68 7.42 -0.81 21.57
N TYR A 69 8.36 -1.09 20.68
CA TYR A 69 9.52 -1.94 20.97
C TYR A 69 10.44 -1.34 22.05
N TYR A 70 10.71 -0.03 21.99
CA TYR A 70 11.49 0.67 23.00
C TYR A 70 10.81 0.62 24.38
N ASP A 71 9.50 0.86 24.42
CA ASP A 71 8.70 0.78 25.64
C ASP A 71 8.68 -0.64 26.22
N ALA A 72 8.60 -1.69 25.39
CA ALA A 72 8.73 -3.07 25.85
C ALA A 72 10.08 -3.34 26.51
N LYS A 73 11.17 -2.90 25.86
CA LYS A 73 12.52 -3.12 26.35
C LYS A 73 12.83 -2.37 27.64
N THR A 74 12.25 -1.19 27.82
CA THR A 74 12.47 -0.36 29.01
C THR A 74 11.53 -0.70 30.17
N SER A 75 10.29 -1.12 29.88
CA SER A 75 9.28 -1.46 30.90
C SER A 75 9.25 -2.94 31.29
N GLY A 76 9.89 -3.83 30.51
CA GLY A 76 9.92 -5.27 30.75
C GLY A 76 8.58 -5.98 30.50
N LYS A 77 7.62 -5.31 29.87
CA LYS A 77 6.30 -5.87 29.51
C LYS A 77 6.25 -6.19 28.02
N GLU A 78 5.46 -7.20 27.64
CA GLU A 78 5.17 -7.46 26.23
C GLU A 78 4.39 -6.30 25.61
N VAL A 79 4.67 -6.02 24.34
CA VAL A 79 3.94 -5.02 23.56
C VAL A 79 2.61 -5.62 23.10
N GLU A 80 1.52 -5.24 23.76
CA GLU A 80 0.18 -5.49 23.21
C GLU A 80 0.03 -4.78 21.85
N GLY A 81 -0.48 -5.50 20.84
CA GLY A 81 -0.72 -4.95 19.50
C GLY A 81 0.49 -4.92 18.55
N MET A 82 1.63 -5.50 18.93
CA MET A 82 2.83 -5.61 18.08
C MET A 82 2.53 -6.31 16.74
N GLN A 83 1.73 -7.39 16.78
CA GLN A 83 1.33 -8.13 15.59
C GLN A 83 0.48 -7.27 14.64
N ASP A 84 -0.52 -6.56 15.18
CA ASP A 84 -1.39 -5.69 14.40
C ASP A 84 -0.59 -4.58 13.69
N VAL A 85 0.45 -4.03 14.34
CA VAL A 85 1.36 -3.05 13.73
C VAL A 85 2.22 -3.67 12.63
N MET A 86 2.71 -4.90 12.83
CA MET A 86 3.47 -5.64 11.80
C MET A 86 2.61 -5.95 10.57
N ASP A 87 1.34 -6.32 10.76
CA ASP A 87 0.39 -6.58 9.68
C ASP A 87 0.05 -5.30 8.90
N LEU A 88 -0.08 -4.16 9.60
CA LEU A 88 -0.22 -2.83 9.01
C LEU A 88 0.99 -2.42 8.17
N VAL A 89 2.20 -2.71 8.65
CA VAL A 89 3.44 -2.47 7.91
C VAL A 89 3.48 -3.34 6.64
N HIS A 90 3.18 -4.63 6.77
CA HIS A 90 3.20 -5.57 5.64
C HIS A 90 2.20 -5.16 4.55
N SER A 91 0.96 -4.88 4.92
CA SER A 91 -0.11 -4.48 4.00
C SER A 91 0.19 -3.16 3.29
N ASN A 92 0.61 -2.10 4.01
CA ASN A 92 0.95 -0.82 3.37
C ASN A 92 2.15 -0.95 2.42
N ARG A 93 3.13 -1.81 2.73
CA ARG A 93 4.27 -2.07 1.85
C ARG A 93 3.83 -2.70 0.54
N LYS A 94 2.98 -3.73 0.62
CA LYS A 94 2.43 -4.44 -0.54
C LYS A 94 1.60 -3.51 -1.44
N VAL A 95 0.83 -2.61 -0.85
CA VAL A 95 0.06 -1.59 -1.59
C VAL A 95 0.97 -0.60 -2.31
N VAL A 96 2.04 -0.12 -1.66
CA VAL A 96 3.00 0.76 -2.32
C VAL A 96 3.67 0.05 -3.51
N GLU A 97 4.02 -1.23 -3.38
CA GLU A 97 4.59 -2.03 -4.46
C GLU A 97 3.60 -2.19 -5.64
N LEU A 98 2.34 -2.51 -5.35
CA LEU A 98 1.26 -2.59 -6.33
C LEU A 98 1.07 -1.29 -7.12
N LEU A 99 0.95 -0.17 -6.41
CA LEU A 99 0.72 1.14 -7.03
C LEU A 99 1.92 1.60 -7.87
N LYS A 100 3.15 1.28 -7.45
CA LYS A 100 4.36 1.52 -8.24
C LYS A 100 4.37 0.69 -9.52
N ALA A 101 4.03 -0.60 -9.44
CA ALA A 101 3.92 -1.45 -10.62
C ALA A 101 2.87 -0.94 -11.62
N GLN A 102 1.72 -0.46 -11.14
CA GLN A 102 0.71 0.20 -12.00
C GLN A 102 1.23 1.47 -12.68
N LEU A 103 1.98 2.29 -11.94
CA LEU A 103 2.56 3.51 -12.47
C LEU A 103 3.60 3.21 -13.55
N GLU A 104 4.49 2.24 -13.30
CA GLU A 104 5.52 1.82 -14.28
C GLU A 104 4.88 1.27 -15.56
N GLU A 105 3.84 0.45 -15.45
CA GLU A 105 3.14 -0.09 -16.62
C GLU A 105 2.48 1.03 -17.46
N LEU A 106 1.85 2.00 -16.81
CA LEU A 106 1.30 3.19 -17.46
C LEU A 106 2.37 4.03 -18.17
N GLU A 107 3.56 4.12 -17.58
CA GLU A 107 4.70 4.84 -18.18
C GLU A 107 5.30 4.09 -19.37
N LYS A 108 5.45 2.76 -19.30
CA LYS A 108 5.92 1.91 -20.42
C LYS A 108 4.97 1.92 -21.62
N THR A 109 3.66 1.86 -21.36
CA THR A 109 2.64 1.92 -22.42
C THR A 109 2.67 3.25 -23.19
N ASP A 110 3.23 4.31 -22.59
CA ASP A 110 3.37 5.62 -23.23
C ASP A 110 4.69 5.79 -23.99
N SER A 111 5.76 5.05 -23.63
CA SER A 111 7.01 5.01 -24.40
C SER A 111 6.87 4.20 -25.68
N GLU A 112 6.16 3.08 -25.66
CA GLU A 112 5.98 2.20 -26.84
C GLU A 112 5.06 2.80 -27.94
N LYS A 113 4.28 3.85 -27.64
CA LYS A 113 3.41 4.53 -28.62
C LYS A 113 4.07 5.76 -29.26
N LYS A 114 5.31 6.07 -28.92
CA LYS A 114 6.05 7.24 -29.43
C LYS A 114 7.14 6.90 -30.47
N ASP A 115 7.36 5.62 -30.74
CA ASP A 115 8.17 5.11 -31.86
C ASP A 115 7.27 4.67 -33.03
#